data_AF-A0A955YRC6-F1
#
_entry.id   AF-A0A955YRC6-F1
#
_cell.length_a   1.000
_cell.length_b   1.000
_cell.length_c   1.000
_cell.angle_alpha   90.00
_cell.angle_beta   90.00
_cell.angle_gamma   90.00
#
_symmetry.space_group_name_H-M   'P 1'
#
loop_
_entity.id
_entity.type
_entity.pdbx_description
1 polymer ?
#
loop_
_entity_poly.entity_id
_entity_poly.type
_entity_poly.pdbx_seq_one_letter_code
_entity_poly.pdbx_strand_id
1 'polypeptide(L)'
;SHTLGVLRYGLTALGLWTVLGIGGCIEIEVPRPGIDGGSPPTMGPVDTDGDGLCDDSEWFYSSDPLEPDTDGDGFTDYLEVALGFSPISGDSPSRDLLVEMPSVPGAEVVASVRVVVEGQGEDYTGFVVDEPSPLAAQGRKASEYVSMAVATVAVPVDNVGKIVPEVQQFQGVVGATELQAEVTFAQGDEPTDECLVVLPFRYAMKRNDGTVVDADSKILLLVPEGFSRSEAPACAGPTVCF
;
A
#
# COMPACT_ATOMS: atom_id res chain seq x y z
N SER A 1 20.58 69.05 -22.40
CA SER A 1 21.92 69.01 -23.02
C SER A 1 22.57 67.72 -22.53
N HIS A 2 22.48 66.62 -23.29
CA HIS A 2 23.51 66.15 -24.23
C HIS A 2 24.83 65.80 -23.52
N THR A 3 25.53 64.67 -23.66
CA THR A 3 25.41 63.33 -24.29
C THR A 3 26.69 62.58 -23.85
N LEU A 4 26.72 61.26 -23.60
CA LEU A 4 27.44 60.17 -24.33
C LEU A 4 27.99 59.20 -23.25
N GLY A 5 27.66 57.90 -23.25
CA GLY A 5 28.31 56.82 -24.03
C GLY A 5 29.54 56.29 -23.26
N VAL A 6 29.64 55.03 -22.83
CA VAL A 6 30.15 53.89 -23.64
C VAL A 6 29.63 52.52 -23.13
N LEU A 7 29.43 51.62 -24.11
CA LEU A 7 29.04 50.22 -24.10
C LEU A 7 29.95 49.24 -23.31
N ARG A 8 29.40 48.09 -22.89
CA ARG A 8 29.70 46.77 -23.49
C ARG A 8 28.72 45.68 -23.04
N TYR A 9 28.06 45.09 -24.04
CA TYR A 9 27.34 43.81 -23.98
C TYR A 9 28.33 42.65 -23.77
N GLY A 10 28.01 41.74 -22.86
CA GLY A 10 28.58 40.40 -22.76
C GLY A 10 27.43 39.38 -22.87
N LEU A 11 27.38 38.70 -24.00
CA LEU A 11 26.51 37.56 -24.29
C LEU A 11 27.11 36.28 -23.66
N THR A 12 26.26 35.25 -23.52
CA THR A 12 26.48 33.85 -23.09
C THR A 12 26.35 33.61 -21.58
N ALA A 13 25.61 32.63 -21.07
CA ALA A 13 25.12 31.37 -21.66
C ALA A 13 23.67 31.07 -21.24
N LEU A 14 22.87 30.64 -22.22
CA LEU A 14 21.70 29.81 -21.99
C LEU A 14 22.21 28.47 -21.43
N GLY A 15 22.24 28.34 -20.11
CA GLY A 15 22.41 27.05 -19.46
C GLY A 15 21.11 26.27 -19.64
N LEU A 16 21.07 25.35 -20.60
CA LEU A 16 20.13 24.24 -20.57
C LEU A 16 20.34 23.52 -19.23
N TRP A 17 19.40 23.69 -18.31
CA TRP A 17 19.21 22.72 -17.25
C TRP A 17 18.55 21.51 -17.89
N THR A 18 19.35 20.58 -18.42
CA THR A 18 18.88 19.20 -18.55
C THR A 18 18.73 18.68 -17.13
N VAL A 19 17.50 18.77 -16.61
CA VAL A 19 17.07 17.95 -15.49
C VAL A 19 17.04 16.53 -16.04
N LEU A 20 18.13 15.78 -15.90
CA LEU A 20 18.03 14.33 -15.89
C LEU A 20 17.33 13.99 -14.57
N GLY A 21 16.01 13.92 -14.61
CA GLY A 21 15.24 13.25 -13.58
C GLY A 21 15.58 11.77 -13.66
N ILE A 22 16.29 11.28 -12.66
CA ILE A 22 16.33 9.85 -12.36
C ILE A 22 15.16 9.61 -11.42
N GLY A 23 14.02 9.15 -11.94
CA GLY A 23 13.03 8.47 -11.12
C GLY A 23 13.69 7.17 -10.63
N GLY A 24 13.52 6.83 -9.35
CA GLY A 24 14.10 5.60 -8.79
C GLY A 24 13.02 4.57 -8.52
N CYS A 25 13.24 3.33 -8.91
CA CYS A 25 12.48 2.15 -8.49
C CYS A 25 13.02 1.60 -7.16
N ILE A 26 12.34 0.59 -6.61
CA ILE A 26 12.70 0.01 -5.31
C ILE A 26 13.80 -1.04 -5.48
N GLU A 27 14.97 -0.75 -4.93
CA GLU A 27 16.05 -1.71 -4.67
C GLU A 27 15.78 -2.32 -3.27
N ILE A 28 15.33 -3.57 -3.20
CA ILE A 28 15.23 -4.23 -1.89
C ILE A 28 16.66 -4.53 -1.43
N GLU A 29 17.08 -3.96 -0.30
CA GLU A 29 18.42 -4.17 0.26
C GLU A 29 18.57 -5.64 0.71
N VAL A 30 18.84 -6.52 -0.25
CA VAL A 30 19.22 -7.89 0.01
C VAL A 30 20.69 -7.86 0.45
N PRO A 31 21.06 -8.42 1.62
CA PRO A 31 22.46 -8.54 1.99
C PRO A 31 23.17 -9.47 1.00
N ARG A 32 23.81 -8.89 -0.02
CA ARG A 32 24.64 -9.61 -0.99
C ARG A 32 25.89 -10.13 -0.27
N PRO A 33 26.14 -11.46 -0.20
CA PRO A 33 27.40 -11.96 0.31
C PRO A 33 28.51 -11.69 -0.72
N GLY A 34 29.27 -10.61 -0.50
CA GLY A 34 30.60 -10.36 -1.05
C GLY A 34 30.70 -10.21 -2.57
N ILE A 35 30.71 -8.96 -3.05
CA ILE A 35 31.33 -8.61 -4.33
C ILE A 35 32.21 -7.38 -4.13
N ASP A 36 33.36 -7.59 -3.49
CA ASP A 36 34.41 -6.58 -3.39
C ASP A 36 35.18 -6.55 -4.72
N GLY A 37 34.72 -5.73 -5.67
CA GLY A 37 35.54 -5.30 -6.78
C GLY A 37 34.87 -5.36 -8.15
N GLY A 38 34.46 -4.18 -8.63
CA GLY A 38 34.21 -3.93 -10.06
C GLY A 38 32.73 -3.99 -10.46
N SER A 39 31.88 -3.17 -9.83
CA SER A 39 30.59 -2.84 -10.44
C SER A 39 30.82 -2.14 -11.79
N PRO A 40 30.19 -2.57 -12.91
CA PRO A 40 30.03 -1.70 -14.07
C PRO A 40 29.31 -0.42 -13.63
N PRO A 41 29.43 0.71 -14.36
CA PRO A 41 28.76 1.94 -13.99
C PRO A 41 27.28 1.64 -13.79
N THR A 42 26.79 1.86 -12.57
CA THR A 42 25.38 1.76 -12.24
C THR A 42 24.65 2.74 -13.16
N MET A 43 24.09 2.24 -14.27
CA MET A 43 22.86 2.82 -14.79
C MET A 43 21.94 2.91 -13.58
N GLY A 44 21.37 4.08 -13.31
CA GLY A 44 20.51 4.27 -12.14
C GLY A 44 19.42 3.21 -12.08
N PRO A 45 18.76 3.02 -10.92
CA PRO A 45 17.68 2.04 -10.76
C PRO A 45 16.76 2.05 -12.00
N VAL A 46 16.87 1.00 -12.82
CA VAL A 46 16.07 0.81 -14.04
C VAL A 46 14.93 -0.10 -13.66
N ASP A 47 13.74 0.27 -14.09
CA ASP A 47 12.49 -0.47 -13.96
C ASP A 47 11.88 -0.41 -15.36
N THR A 48 12.09 -1.50 -16.11
CA THR A 48 11.88 -1.54 -17.55
C THR A 48 10.41 -1.72 -17.92
N ASP A 49 9.64 -2.46 -17.13
CA ASP A 49 8.21 -2.67 -17.32
C ASP A 49 7.34 -1.69 -16.51
N GLY A 50 7.95 -0.95 -15.59
CA GLY A 50 7.34 0.12 -14.82
C GLY A 50 6.57 -0.38 -13.61
N ASP A 51 6.69 -1.63 -13.16
CA ASP A 51 5.87 -2.18 -12.09
C ASP A 51 6.23 -1.65 -10.68
N GLY A 52 7.38 -0.98 -10.57
CA GLY A 52 7.94 -0.38 -9.36
C GLY A 52 9.07 -1.18 -8.70
N LEU A 53 9.30 -2.43 -9.13
CA LEU A 53 10.43 -3.28 -8.77
C LEU A 53 11.57 -3.04 -9.76
N CYS A 54 12.80 -2.78 -9.27
CA CYS A 54 13.91 -2.57 -10.19
C CYS A 54 14.31 -3.86 -10.92
N ASP A 55 14.75 -3.75 -12.18
CA ASP A 55 15.26 -4.86 -13.02
C ASP A 55 16.27 -5.77 -12.27
N ASP A 56 17.08 -5.19 -11.38
CA ASP A 56 18.08 -5.93 -10.62
C ASP A 56 17.48 -6.71 -9.42
N SER A 57 16.41 -6.18 -8.83
CA SER A 57 15.59 -6.85 -7.82
C SER A 57 14.72 -7.91 -8.48
N GLU A 58 14.14 -7.63 -9.64
CA GLU A 58 13.41 -8.59 -10.45
C GLU A 58 14.29 -9.80 -10.81
N TRP A 59 15.52 -9.56 -11.26
CA TRP A 59 16.49 -10.63 -11.49
C TRP A 59 16.76 -11.48 -10.25
N PHE A 60 16.74 -10.88 -9.06
CA PHE A 60 16.91 -11.59 -7.79
C PHE A 60 15.68 -12.46 -7.45
N TYR A 61 14.46 -11.95 -7.67
CA TYR A 61 13.22 -12.70 -7.47
C TYR A 61 12.85 -13.62 -8.64
N SER A 62 13.64 -13.59 -9.71
CA SER A 62 13.45 -14.33 -10.97
C SER A 62 12.19 -13.92 -11.74
N SER A 63 11.67 -12.71 -11.51
CA SER A 63 10.67 -12.11 -12.39
C SER A 63 11.26 -11.65 -13.72
N ASP A 64 10.40 -11.39 -14.71
CA ASP A 64 10.75 -10.90 -16.04
C ASP A 64 10.67 -9.37 -16.07
N PRO A 65 11.80 -8.65 -16.23
CA PRO A 65 11.83 -7.17 -16.21
C PRO A 65 11.11 -6.49 -17.37
N LEU A 66 10.42 -7.25 -18.21
CA LEU A 66 9.60 -6.78 -19.32
C LEU A 66 8.11 -7.03 -19.10
N GLU A 67 7.72 -7.71 -18.03
CA GLU A 67 6.36 -8.15 -17.76
C GLU A 67 6.00 -7.82 -16.30
N PRO A 68 5.12 -6.82 -16.06
CA PRO A 68 4.86 -6.30 -14.72
C PRO A 68 4.10 -7.27 -13.79
N ASP A 69 3.74 -8.45 -14.30
CA ASP A 69 3.03 -9.56 -13.62
C ASP A 69 3.56 -10.84 -14.28
N THR A 70 4.67 -11.36 -13.76
CA THR A 70 5.45 -12.40 -14.43
C THR A 70 4.69 -13.72 -14.56
N ASP A 71 3.84 -14.06 -13.59
CA ASP A 71 3.06 -15.30 -13.60
C ASP A 71 1.62 -15.16 -14.10
N GLY A 72 1.15 -13.92 -14.25
CA GLY A 72 -0.13 -13.57 -14.85
C GLY A 72 -1.33 -13.80 -13.95
N ASP A 73 -1.17 -13.85 -12.63
CA ASP A 73 -2.27 -14.06 -11.68
C ASP A 73 -3.04 -12.77 -11.32
N GLY A 74 -2.56 -11.62 -11.83
CA GLY A 74 -3.19 -10.33 -11.76
C GLY A 74 -2.78 -9.48 -10.56
N PHE A 75 -1.61 -9.78 -9.99
CA PHE A 75 -0.83 -8.95 -9.06
C PHE A 75 0.51 -8.61 -9.73
N THR A 76 1.06 -7.41 -9.46
CA THR A 76 2.36 -7.06 -10.02
C THR A 76 3.48 -7.67 -9.20
N ASP A 77 4.64 -7.91 -9.82
CA ASP A 77 5.78 -8.54 -9.16
C ASP A 77 6.23 -7.73 -7.93
N TYR A 78 6.22 -6.40 -8.06
CA TYR A 78 6.39 -5.46 -6.95
C TYR A 78 5.42 -5.73 -5.78
N LEU A 79 4.13 -5.86 -6.08
CA LEU A 79 3.10 -6.03 -5.05
C LEU A 79 3.23 -7.40 -4.38
N GLU A 80 3.57 -8.45 -5.13
CA GLU A 80 3.81 -9.76 -4.57
C GLU A 80 5.00 -9.75 -3.62
N VAL A 81 6.14 -9.22 -4.06
CA VAL A 81 7.34 -9.08 -3.23
C VAL A 81 7.06 -8.22 -2.00
N ALA A 82 6.31 -7.13 -2.16
CA ALA A 82 5.90 -6.25 -1.07
C ALA A 82 5.09 -6.96 0.02
N LEU A 83 4.32 -7.96 -0.39
CA LEU A 83 3.46 -8.74 0.47
C LEU A 83 4.10 -10.05 0.93
N GLY A 84 5.33 -10.34 0.49
CA GLY A 84 6.09 -11.54 0.82
C GLY A 84 5.70 -12.78 0.00
N PHE A 85 5.04 -12.58 -1.14
CA PHE A 85 4.74 -13.59 -2.14
C PHE A 85 5.87 -13.63 -3.19
N SER A 86 5.84 -14.66 -4.03
CA SER A 86 6.87 -14.90 -5.04
C SER A 86 6.30 -14.55 -6.42
N PRO A 87 6.96 -13.66 -7.19
CA PRO A 87 6.42 -13.13 -8.45
C PRO A 87 6.34 -14.14 -9.61
N ILE A 88 6.85 -15.36 -9.38
CA ILE A 88 6.88 -16.43 -10.38
C ILE A 88 5.92 -17.57 -10.04
N SER A 89 5.11 -17.40 -9.00
CA SER A 89 4.20 -18.41 -8.51
C SER A 89 2.83 -17.80 -8.31
N GLY A 90 1.84 -18.31 -9.05
CA GLY A 90 0.46 -17.81 -9.00
C GLY A 90 -0.29 -18.16 -7.71
N ASP A 91 0.39 -18.02 -6.57
CA ASP A 91 -0.07 -18.17 -5.20
C ASP A 91 -0.24 -16.83 -4.49
N SER A 92 -0.37 -15.73 -5.26
CA SER A 92 -0.74 -14.41 -4.76
C SER A 92 -1.96 -14.43 -3.84
N PRO A 93 -2.09 -13.41 -2.97
CA PRO A 93 -3.20 -13.34 -2.06
C PRO A 93 -4.54 -13.22 -2.80
N SER A 94 -5.62 -13.67 -2.16
CA SER A 94 -6.96 -13.43 -2.69
C SER A 94 -7.23 -11.92 -2.79
N ARG A 95 -7.95 -11.48 -3.83
CA ARG A 95 -8.33 -10.05 -3.98
C ARG A 95 -9.10 -9.48 -2.78
N ASP A 96 -9.76 -10.33 -2.01
CA ASP A 96 -10.42 -9.99 -0.73
C ASP A 96 -9.44 -9.47 0.35
N LEU A 97 -8.14 -9.63 0.16
CA LEU A 97 -7.08 -9.11 1.02
C LEU A 97 -6.83 -7.61 0.77
N LEU A 98 -7.02 -7.14 -0.46
CA LEU A 98 -6.69 -5.77 -0.86
C LEU A 98 -7.87 -4.82 -0.68
N VAL A 99 -7.57 -3.65 -0.16
CA VAL A 99 -8.47 -2.51 -0.07
C VAL A 99 -7.80 -1.36 -0.81
N GLU A 100 -8.18 -1.14 -2.07
CA GLU A 100 -7.59 -0.08 -2.88
C GLU A 100 -8.30 1.25 -2.64
N MET A 101 -7.55 2.25 -2.18
CA MET A 101 -8.02 3.63 -2.05
C MET A 101 -7.21 4.51 -3.00
N PRO A 102 -7.85 5.23 -3.94
CA PRO A 102 -7.15 6.25 -4.71
C PRO A 102 -6.55 7.31 -3.77
N SER A 103 -5.30 7.68 -3.96
CA SER A 103 -4.61 8.70 -3.17
C SER A 103 -5.05 10.13 -3.54
N VAL A 104 -6.30 10.36 -3.95
CA VAL A 104 -6.82 11.70 -4.32
C VAL A 104 -7.57 12.36 -3.17
N PRO A 105 -7.58 13.70 -3.07
CA PRO A 105 -8.27 14.38 -1.99
C PRO A 105 -9.75 13.99 -1.88
N GLY A 106 -10.17 13.58 -0.68
CA GLY A 106 -11.53 13.15 -0.40
C GLY A 106 -11.95 11.80 -0.98
N ALA A 107 -11.01 10.98 -1.47
CA ALA A 107 -11.29 9.59 -1.81
C ALA A 107 -11.76 8.82 -0.57
N GLU A 108 -12.72 7.91 -0.76
CA GLU A 108 -13.16 6.99 0.28
C GLU A 108 -13.29 5.57 -0.29
N VAL A 109 -12.96 4.58 0.54
CA VAL A 109 -13.19 3.17 0.23
C VAL A 109 -13.73 2.45 1.46
N VAL A 110 -14.60 1.47 1.25
CA VAL A 110 -15.16 0.63 2.31
C VAL A 110 -14.59 -0.77 2.21
N ALA A 111 -13.96 -1.24 3.27
CA ALA A 111 -13.52 -2.61 3.44
C ALA A 111 -14.54 -3.41 4.24
N SER A 112 -15.00 -4.53 3.69
CA SER A 112 -15.76 -5.54 4.44
C SER A 112 -14.79 -6.52 5.11
N VAL A 113 -14.79 -6.56 6.44
CA VAL A 113 -13.96 -7.43 7.27
C VAL A 113 -14.82 -8.48 7.95
N ARG A 114 -14.33 -9.71 8.03
CA ARG A 114 -15.08 -10.86 8.59
C ARG A 114 -14.22 -11.62 9.58
N VAL A 115 -14.72 -11.80 10.81
CA VAL A 115 -14.01 -12.52 11.88
C VAL A 115 -14.91 -13.60 12.45
N VAL A 116 -14.43 -14.84 12.47
CA VAL A 116 -15.17 -15.96 13.07
C VAL A 116 -14.80 -16.09 14.54
N VAL A 117 -15.78 -16.12 15.42
CA VAL A 117 -15.58 -16.31 16.86
C VAL A 117 -16.39 -17.48 17.38
N GLU A 118 -15.92 -18.08 18.48
CA GLU A 118 -16.66 -19.08 19.25
C GLU A 118 -17.18 -18.43 20.54
N GLY A 119 -18.44 -18.00 20.51
CA GLY A 119 -19.08 -17.28 21.62
C GLY A 119 -19.74 -18.18 22.66
N GLN A 120 -19.83 -17.70 23.89
CA GLN A 120 -20.54 -18.29 25.02
C GLN A 120 -21.54 -17.30 25.66
N GLY A 121 -21.88 -16.22 24.94
CA GLY A 121 -22.76 -15.15 25.37
C GLY A 121 -22.03 -13.82 25.66
N GLU A 122 -20.79 -13.67 25.23
CA GLU A 122 -20.01 -12.44 25.45
C GLU A 122 -20.29 -11.37 24.40
N ASP A 123 -19.85 -10.14 24.71
CA ASP A 123 -19.87 -9.04 23.76
C ASP A 123 -18.49 -8.88 23.10
N TYR A 124 -18.51 -8.56 21.81
CA TYR A 124 -17.32 -8.36 20.99
C TYR A 124 -17.34 -6.95 20.40
N THR A 125 -16.21 -6.27 20.43
CA THR A 125 -16.01 -4.95 19.82
C THR A 125 -14.86 -5.03 18.83
N GLY A 126 -15.12 -4.60 17.59
CA GLY A 126 -14.12 -4.53 16.55
C GLY A 126 -13.18 -3.33 16.70
N PHE A 127 -11.96 -3.46 16.17
CA PHE A 127 -10.99 -2.36 16.09
C PHE A 127 -9.88 -2.69 15.07
N VAL A 128 -9.25 -1.66 14.53
CA VAL A 128 -8.12 -1.79 13.60
C VAL A 128 -6.80 -1.89 14.38
N VAL A 129 -5.93 -2.80 13.95
CA VAL A 129 -4.57 -3.01 14.44
C VAL A 129 -3.62 -2.82 13.26
N ASP A 130 -2.68 -1.89 13.38
CA ASP A 130 -1.66 -1.68 12.35
C ASP A 130 -0.61 -2.79 12.39
N GLU A 131 -0.22 -3.28 11.22
CA GLU A 131 0.87 -4.23 11.08
C GLU A 131 2.08 -3.54 10.43
N PRO A 132 3.31 -3.93 10.80
CA PRO A 132 4.51 -3.37 10.18
C PRO A 132 4.56 -3.75 8.69
N SER A 133 4.96 -2.81 7.85
CA SER A 133 5.30 -3.08 6.46
C SER A 133 6.71 -2.59 6.18
N PRO A 134 7.56 -3.41 5.53
CA PRO A 134 8.87 -2.98 5.08
C PRO A 134 8.79 -1.86 4.03
N LEU A 135 7.61 -1.67 3.41
CA LEU A 135 7.31 -0.68 2.37
C LEU A 135 6.22 0.32 2.79
N ALA A 136 5.81 0.34 4.07
CA ALA A 136 4.93 1.39 4.56
C ALA A 136 5.75 2.68 4.58
N ALA A 137 5.56 3.49 3.54
CA ALA A 137 6.17 4.79 3.37
C ALA A 137 6.24 5.53 4.71
N GLN A 138 7.45 5.57 5.28
CA GLN A 138 7.80 6.49 6.36
C GLN A 138 7.02 6.28 7.67
N GLY A 139 6.55 5.06 7.97
CA GLY A 139 5.90 4.73 9.23
C GLY A 139 4.42 5.15 9.34
N ARG A 140 3.79 5.45 8.20
CA ARG A 140 2.33 5.61 8.07
C ARG A 140 1.60 4.33 8.43
N LYS A 141 0.34 4.48 8.83
CA LYS A 141 -0.50 3.40 9.37
C LYS A 141 -1.87 3.40 8.72
N ALA A 142 -2.45 2.22 8.52
CA ALA A 142 -3.80 2.12 7.98
C ALA A 142 -4.84 2.78 8.91
N SER A 143 -4.63 2.72 10.24
CA SER A 143 -5.50 3.33 11.24
C SER A 143 -5.62 4.86 11.11
N GLU A 144 -4.65 5.53 10.49
CA GLU A 144 -4.67 6.98 10.26
C GLU A 144 -5.70 7.38 9.20
N TYR A 145 -6.09 6.44 8.34
CA TYR A 145 -7.08 6.65 7.27
C TYR A 145 -8.48 6.22 7.67
N VAL A 146 -8.68 5.57 8.81
CA VAL A 146 -10.01 5.09 9.23
C VAL A 146 -10.90 6.29 9.58
N SER A 147 -11.92 6.53 8.77
CA SER A 147 -12.91 7.59 9.01
C SER A 147 -14.11 7.09 9.82
N MET A 148 -14.51 5.84 9.60
CA MET A 148 -15.65 5.22 10.27
C MET A 148 -15.49 3.70 10.26
N ALA A 149 -15.95 3.04 11.32
CA ALA A 149 -16.15 1.60 11.29
C ALA A 149 -17.46 1.24 11.98
N VAL A 150 -18.20 0.30 11.40
CA VAL A 150 -19.53 -0.11 11.87
C VAL A 150 -19.67 -1.62 11.87
N ALA A 151 -20.29 -2.16 12.92
CA ALA A 151 -20.71 -3.57 12.95
C ALA A 151 -21.99 -3.73 12.12
N THR A 152 -22.00 -4.67 11.17
CA THR A 152 -23.08 -4.76 10.15
C THR A 152 -23.85 -6.07 10.23
N VAL A 153 -23.17 -7.22 10.15
CA VAL A 153 -23.80 -8.53 9.99
C VAL A 153 -23.18 -9.53 10.96
N ALA A 154 -23.98 -10.49 11.43
CA ALA A 154 -23.50 -11.69 12.10
C ALA A 154 -24.14 -12.92 11.45
N VAL A 155 -23.35 -13.96 11.22
CA VAL A 155 -23.80 -15.21 10.58
C VAL A 155 -23.40 -16.41 11.44
N PRO A 156 -24.35 -17.23 11.90
CA PRO A 156 -25.81 -17.05 11.83
C PRO A 156 -26.32 -15.84 12.59
N VAL A 157 -27.39 -15.20 12.10
CA VAL A 157 -27.97 -14.02 12.76
C VAL A 157 -28.58 -14.33 14.13
N ASP A 158 -29.05 -15.56 14.33
CA ASP A 158 -29.64 -16.01 15.61
C ASP A 158 -28.58 -16.17 16.72
N ASN A 159 -27.30 -16.17 16.35
CA ASN A 159 -26.20 -16.29 17.31
C ASN A 159 -25.81 -14.95 17.95
N VAL A 160 -26.41 -13.83 17.56
CA VAL A 160 -26.15 -12.52 18.17
C VAL A 160 -27.42 -11.95 18.79
N GLY A 161 -27.33 -11.47 20.02
CA GLY A 161 -28.47 -10.83 20.69
C GLY A 161 -28.78 -9.45 20.13
N LYS A 162 -27.73 -8.65 19.85
CA LYS A 162 -27.88 -7.31 19.26
C LYS A 162 -26.60 -6.86 18.56
N ILE A 163 -26.75 -6.20 17.42
CA ILE A 163 -25.67 -5.46 16.76
C ILE A 163 -25.85 -3.97 17.07
N VAL A 164 -24.79 -3.30 17.53
CA VAL A 164 -24.76 -1.87 17.80
C VAL A 164 -23.72 -1.23 16.87
N PRO A 165 -24.12 -0.81 15.66
CA PRO A 165 -23.20 -0.44 14.59
C PRO A 165 -22.22 0.67 14.98
N GLU A 166 -22.71 1.76 15.57
CA GLU A 166 -21.94 2.98 15.88
C GLU A 166 -20.77 2.78 16.84
N VAL A 167 -20.83 1.74 17.68
CA VAL A 167 -19.76 1.37 18.63
C VAL A 167 -19.10 0.04 18.26
N GLN A 168 -19.32 -0.42 17.03
CA GLN A 168 -18.70 -1.63 16.45
C GLN A 168 -18.92 -2.88 17.32
N GLN A 169 -20.08 -2.97 18.00
CA GLN A 169 -20.30 -3.98 19.03
C GLN A 169 -21.34 -5.02 18.60
N PHE A 170 -21.02 -6.28 18.89
CA PHE A 170 -21.91 -7.44 18.84
C PHE A 170 -22.16 -7.90 20.27
N GLN A 171 -23.42 -7.95 20.70
CA GLN A 171 -23.77 -8.27 22.08
C GLN A 171 -24.37 -9.67 22.19
N GLY A 172 -23.91 -10.42 23.19
CA GLY A 172 -24.41 -11.77 23.50
C GLY A 172 -24.17 -12.79 22.39
N VAL A 173 -22.95 -12.85 21.85
CA VAL A 173 -22.58 -13.78 20.75
C VAL A 173 -22.41 -15.20 21.28
N VAL A 174 -23.01 -16.20 20.62
CA VAL A 174 -22.95 -17.63 21.00
C VAL A 174 -22.54 -18.54 19.85
N GLY A 175 -21.82 -19.62 20.14
CA GLY A 175 -21.35 -20.59 19.15
C GLY A 175 -20.44 -20.00 18.06
N ALA A 176 -20.17 -20.81 17.04
CA ALA A 176 -19.44 -20.41 15.85
C ALA A 176 -20.21 -19.33 15.09
N THR A 177 -19.68 -18.11 15.07
CA THR A 177 -20.35 -16.95 14.46
C THR A 177 -19.34 -16.11 13.69
N GLU A 178 -19.63 -15.86 12.42
CA GLU A 178 -18.93 -14.88 11.60
C GLU A 178 -19.50 -13.49 11.89
N LEU A 179 -18.65 -12.59 12.38
CA LEU A 179 -18.97 -11.21 12.67
C LEU A 179 -18.38 -10.33 11.57
N GLN A 180 -19.24 -9.59 10.87
CA GLN A 180 -18.86 -8.71 9.78
C GLN A 180 -18.95 -7.24 10.20
N ALA A 181 -17.90 -6.49 9.88
CA ALA A 181 -17.91 -5.04 9.99
C ALA A 181 -17.52 -4.40 8.65
N GLU A 182 -17.90 -3.14 8.50
CA GLU A 182 -17.47 -2.29 7.39
C GLU A 182 -16.57 -1.19 7.95
N VAL A 183 -15.35 -1.10 7.42
CA VAL A 183 -14.36 -0.08 7.78
C VAL A 183 -14.24 0.86 6.59
N THR A 184 -14.60 2.12 6.79
CA THR A 184 -14.43 3.19 5.81
C THR A 184 -13.08 3.84 6.03
N PHE A 185 -12.29 3.90 4.96
CA PHE A 185 -11.05 4.65 4.88
C PHE A 185 -11.28 5.90 4.04
N ALA A 186 -10.67 7.01 4.44
CA ALA A 186 -10.78 8.28 3.74
C ALA A 186 -9.41 8.95 3.59
N GLN A 187 -9.15 9.47 2.40
CA GLN A 187 -8.03 10.36 2.13
C GLN A 187 -8.39 11.78 2.59
N GLY A 188 -7.43 12.45 3.24
CA GLY A 188 -7.58 13.86 3.62
C GLY A 188 -7.61 14.82 2.42
N ASP A 189 -7.58 16.12 2.70
CA ASP A 189 -7.64 17.18 1.68
C ASP A 189 -6.27 17.54 1.07
N GLU A 190 -5.18 16.92 1.55
CA GLU A 190 -3.82 17.20 1.09
C GLU A 190 -3.45 16.43 -0.18
N PRO A 191 -2.54 16.98 -1.01
CA PRO A 191 -2.17 16.39 -2.29
C PRO A 191 -1.59 14.98 -2.16
N THR A 192 -1.69 14.27 -3.28
CA THR A 192 -1.64 12.82 -3.43
C THR A 192 -0.25 12.22 -3.16
N ASP A 193 -0.23 10.94 -2.81
CA ASP A 193 1.00 10.15 -2.88
C ASP A 193 1.51 10.15 -4.33
N GLU A 194 2.82 10.27 -4.51
CA GLU A 194 3.49 10.09 -5.80
C GLU A 194 3.86 8.61 -6.05
N CYS A 195 3.65 7.78 -5.03
CA CYS A 195 4.08 6.41 -4.90
C CYS A 195 2.93 5.52 -4.43
N LEU A 196 2.98 4.23 -4.78
CA LEU A 196 2.14 3.23 -4.15
C LEU A 196 2.50 3.13 -2.65
N VAL A 197 1.50 3.07 -1.78
CA VAL A 197 1.72 2.92 -0.34
C VAL A 197 1.00 1.67 0.14
N VAL A 198 1.76 0.77 0.74
CA VAL A 198 1.26 -0.51 1.25
C VAL A 198 1.11 -0.41 2.77
N LEU A 199 -0.14 -0.43 3.27
CA LEU A 199 -0.47 -0.32 4.68
C LEU A 199 -1.22 -1.58 5.18
N PRO A 200 -0.49 -2.61 5.64
CA PRO A 200 -1.08 -3.80 6.23
C PRO A 200 -1.80 -3.49 7.55
N PHE A 201 -2.94 -4.12 7.76
CA PHE A 201 -3.70 -4.02 8.99
C PHE A 201 -4.47 -5.30 9.29
N ARG A 202 -4.90 -5.42 10.53
CA ARG A 202 -5.83 -6.44 10.98
C ARG A 202 -7.05 -5.80 11.58
N TYR A 203 -8.24 -6.27 11.24
CA TYR A 203 -9.45 -5.92 11.96
C TYR A 203 -9.73 -6.98 13.01
N ALA A 204 -9.42 -6.67 14.27
CA ALA A 204 -9.47 -7.59 15.38
C ALA A 204 -10.76 -7.44 16.18
N MET A 205 -11.21 -8.55 16.77
CA MET A 205 -12.32 -8.57 17.73
C MET A 205 -11.80 -8.65 19.15
N LYS A 206 -12.23 -7.72 19.99
CA LYS A 206 -11.97 -7.71 21.44
C LYS A 206 -13.22 -8.12 22.20
N ARG A 207 -13.08 -9.12 23.06
CA ARG A 207 -14.12 -9.54 23.99
C ARG A 207 -14.25 -8.56 25.15
N ASN A 208 -15.44 -8.48 25.75
CA ASN A 208 -15.73 -7.60 26.90
C ASN A 208 -14.80 -7.79 28.12
N ASP A 209 -14.14 -8.94 28.28
CA ASP A 209 -13.14 -9.19 29.32
C ASP A 209 -11.72 -8.68 28.97
N GLY A 210 -11.55 -8.10 27.79
CA GLY A 210 -10.31 -7.53 27.32
C GLY A 210 -9.50 -8.41 26.36
N THR A 211 -9.87 -9.68 26.19
CA THR A 211 -9.16 -10.63 25.32
C THR A 211 -9.35 -10.26 23.85
N VAL A 212 -8.26 -10.17 23.09
CA VAL A 212 -8.31 -10.09 21.62
C VAL A 212 -8.33 -11.52 21.09
N VAL A 213 -9.34 -11.85 20.29
CA VAL A 213 -9.66 -13.26 20.00
C VAL A 213 -9.17 -13.67 18.62
N ASP A 214 -9.63 -12.99 17.58
CA ASP A 214 -9.27 -13.27 16.19
C ASP A 214 -9.30 -11.97 15.37
N ALA A 215 -8.75 -12.00 14.16
CA ALA A 215 -8.69 -10.85 13.28
C ALA A 215 -8.66 -11.21 11.79
N ASP A 216 -9.27 -10.36 10.97
CA ASP A 216 -9.19 -10.41 9.51
C ASP A 216 -8.02 -9.54 9.04
N SER A 217 -7.02 -10.14 8.40
CA SER A 217 -5.88 -9.41 7.83
C SER A 217 -6.25 -8.82 6.48
N LYS A 218 -5.85 -7.58 6.23
CA LYS A 218 -6.03 -6.88 4.96
C LYS A 218 -4.87 -5.91 4.70
N ILE A 219 -4.80 -5.38 3.49
CA ILE A 219 -3.84 -4.36 3.09
C ILE A 219 -4.63 -3.18 2.52
N LEU A 220 -4.47 -2.01 3.12
CA LEU A 220 -4.90 -0.77 2.51
C LEU A 220 -3.80 -0.33 1.54
N LEU A 221 -4.15 -0.30 0.25
CA LEU A 221 -3.28 0.11 -0.83
C LEU A 221 -3.67 1.53 -1.24
N LEU A 222 -2.78 2.49 -1.02
CA LEU A 222 -3.00 3.87 -1.48
C LEU A 222 -2.43 4.03 -2.87
N VAL A 223 -3.33 4.27 -3.82
CA VAL A 223 -3.07 4.17 -5.25
C VAL A 223 -2.95 5.57 -5.85
N PRO A 224 -1.76 5.99 -6.31
CA PRO A 224 -1.57 7.31 -6.92
C PRO A 224 -2.38 7.46 -8.21
N GLU A 225 -2.69 8.70 -8.60
CA GLU A 225 -3.37 8.94 -9.89
C GLU A 225 -2.52 8.45 -11.05
N GLY A 226 -3.15 7.76 -12.01
CA GLY A 226 -2.47 7.21 -13.18
C GLY A 226 -1.86 5.83 -12.99
N PHE A 227 -2.03 5.20 -11.82
CA PHE A 227 -1.68 3.80 -11.60
C PHE A 227 -2.60 2.86 -12.39
N SER A 228 -2.02 2.03 -13.26
CA SER A 228 -2.71 0.89 -13.89
C SER A 228 -2.23 -0.40 -13.23
N ARG A 229 -3.15 -1.35 -13.00
CA ARG A 229 -2.79 -2.71 -12.54
C ARG A 229 -1.96 -3.51 -13.57
N SER A 230 -1.78 -2.96 -14.77
CA SER A 230 -0.97 -3.52 -15.86
C SER A 230 0.28 -2.70 -16.18
N GLU A 231 0.43 -1.53 -15.55
CA GLU A 231 1.51 -0.56 -15.77
C GLU A 231 1.54 0.30 -14.49
N ALA A 232 2.43 0.02 -13.54
CA ALA A 232 2.65 1.00 -12.48
C ALA A 232 3.41 2.20 -13.09
N PRO A 233 3.29 3.41 -12.54
CA PRO A 233 4.20 4.46 -12.91
C PRO A 233 5.47 4.23 -12.10
N ALA A 234 6.59 4.01 -12.79
CA ALA A 234 7.87 4.53 -12.33
C ALA A 234 7.59 5.94 -11.78
N CYS A 235 7.85 6.15 -10.49
CA CYS A 235 7.52 7.35 -9.72
C CYS A 235 7.47 8.57 -10.63
N ALA A 236 6.29 9.18 -10.82
CA ALA A 236 6.14 10.24 -11.82
C ALA A 236 6.82 11.53 -11.33
N GLY A 237 8.15 11.59 -11.35
CA GLY A 237 8.92 12.69 -10.78
C GLY A 237 10.34 12.29 -10.33
N PRO A 238 11.11 13.25 -9.77
CA PRO A 238 12.44 12.99 -9.21
C PRO A 238 12.42 12.26 -7.85
N THR A 239 11.24 11.83 -7.40
CA THR A 239 11.01 11.26 -6.07
C THR A 239 11.23 9.76 -6.14
N VAL A 240 12.15 9.24 -5.33
CA VAL A 240 12.35 7.80 -5.13
C VAL A 240 11.32 7.33 -4.11
N CYS A 241 10.51 6.33 -4.47
CA CYS A 241 9.62 5.67 -3.50
C CYS A 241 10.46 4.79 -2.56
N PHE A 242 10.24 4.92 -1.25
CA PHE A 242 10.93 4.18 -0.19
C PHE A 242 9.92 3.44 0.69
#